data_AF-A0A0P4USA3-F1
#
_entry.id   AF-A0A0P4USA3-F1
#
_cell.length_a   1.000
_cell.length_b   1.000
_cell.length_c   1.000
_cell.angle_alpha   90.00
_cell.angle_beta   90.00
_cell.angle_gamma   90.00
#
_symmetry.space_group_name_H-M   'P 1'
#
loop_
_entity.id
_entity.type
_entity.pdbx_description
1 polymer ?
#
loop_
_entity_poly.entity_id
_entity_poly.type
_entity_poly.pdbx_seq_one_letter_code
_entity_poly.pdbx_strand_id
1 'polypeptide(L)'
;MAFLTLIIGNKNYSSWSLRPWLALKQFELPFDEVRIPLYTPESTAQIRQYCPDGNGKVPILIHESRAIWDSMAIFEYLAEMYPERSWWTGDRSGRAIARSICAEMHSGFFALRNQLAMNCRGHFPNYEITPEVQQDIDRITTVWKHCREKYGTGGGFLFGRFTIADAVYAPVVLRFRTYDVKLDPICQDYSEAILALPAMQEWLDSAIAEPEIISAFDPAN
;
A
#
# COMPACT_ATOMS: atom_id res chain seq x y z
N MET A 1 17.92 2.94 19.59
CA MET A 1 17.17 3.35 18.39
C MET A 1 15.98 4.15 18.87
N ALA A 2 15.71 5.30 18.28
CA ALA A 2 14.52 6.06 18.60
C ALA A 2 13.27 5.28 18.16
N PHE A 3 12.21 5.43 18.93
CA PHE A 3 11.02 4.60 18.81
C PHE A 3 10.11 5.12 17.69
N LEU A 4 9.67 4.23 16.80
CA LEU A 4 8.75 4.56 15.71
C LEU A 4 7.32 4.27 16.14
N THR A 5 6.40 5.19 15.84
CA THR A 5 4.96 4.93 16.01
C THR A 5 4.24 5.24 14.70
N LEU A 6 3.54 4.27 14.13
CA LEU A 6 2.77 4.44 12.92
C LEU A 6 1.28 4.59 13.25
N ILE A 7 0.72 5.74 12.90
CA ILE A 7 -0.71 6.01 12.99
C ILE A 7 -1.37 5.57 11.69
N ILE A 8 -2.33 4.66 11.78
CA ILE A 8 -3.03 4.05 10.64
C ILE A 8 -4.55 4.18 10.75
N GLY A 9 -5.22 4.00 9.62
CA GLY A 9 -6.67 3.84 9.56
C GLY A 9 -7.12 2.38 9.66
N ASN A 10 -8.40 2.12 9.36
CA ASN A 10 -8.96 0.77 9.27
C ASN A 10 -8.12 -0.11 8.34
N LYS A 11 -7.67 -1.27 8.82
CA LYS A 11 -6.88 -2.21 8.01
C LYS A 11 -7.68 -2.78 6.85
N ASN A 12 -9.00 -2.96 7.01
CA ASN A 12 -9.85 -3.46 5.95
C ASN A 12 -9.94 -2.50 4.75
N TYR A 13 -9.87 -1.18 4.99
CA TYR A 13 -10.22 -0.16 3.98
C TYR A 13 -9.08 0.83 3.64
N SER A 14 -8.11 1.03 4.54
CA SER A 14 -7.09 2.07 4.39
C SER A 14 -5.89 1.60 3.55
N SER A 15 -6.04 1.67 2.23
CA SER A 15 -4.95 1.34 1.30
C SER A 15 -3.68 2.17 1.51
N TRP A 16 -3.81 3.42 1.97
CA TRP A 16 -2.68 4.29 2.27
C TRP A 16 -1.88 3.84 3.49
N SER A 17 -2.56 3.30 4.51
CA SER A 17 -1.93 2.84 5.74
C SER A 17 -1.17 1.54 5.56
N LEU A 18 -1.69 0.64 4.72
CA LEU A 18 -1.01 -0.63 4.39
C LEU A 18 0.41 -0.39 3.85
N ARG A 19 0.61 0.68 3.05
CA ARG A 19 1.89 0.94 2.38
C ARG A 19 3.06 1.06 3.37
N PRO A 20 3.12 2.06 4.28
CA PRO A 20 4.23 2.15 5.24
C PRO A 20 4.23 1.03 6.26
N TRP A 21 3.06 0.51 6.65
CA TRP A 21 2.98 -0.61 7.59
C TRP A 21 3.68 -1.86 7.06
N LEU A 22 3.39 -2.23 5.80
CA LEU A 22 3.98 -3.39 5.16
C LEU A 22 5.49 -3.20 4.97
N ALA A 23 5.91 -2.00 4.59
CA ALA A 23 7.33 -1.70 4.45
C ALA A 23 8.07 -1.81 5.79
N LEU A 24 7.58 -1.19 6.87
CA LEU A 24 8.21 -1.28 8.19
C LEU A 24 8.39 -2.75 8.63
N LYS A 25 7.37 -3.59 8.41
CA LYS A 25 7.45 -5.03 8.67
C LYS A 25 8.50 -5.74 7.80
N GLN A 26 8.50 -5.50 6.49
CA GLN A 26 9.43 -6.16 5.55
C GLN A 26 10.88 -5.70 5.70
N PHE A 27 11.11 -4.46 6.14
CA PHE A 27 12.45 -3.94 6.45
C PHE A 27 12.85 -4.18 7.91
N GLU A 28 12.05 -4.94 8.66
CA GLU A 28 12.31 -5.36 10.05
C GLU A 28 12.61 -4.17 10.97
N LEU A 29 11.85 -3.08 10.81
CA LEU A 29 11.87 -1.95 11.72
C LEU A 29 10.77 -2.13 12.77
N PRO A 30 11.11 -2.26 14.06
CA PRO A 30 10.11 -2.28 15.12
C PRO A 30 9.37 -0.94 15.20
N PHE A 31 8.06 -0.99 15.38
CA PHE A 31 7.21 0.18 15.57
C PHE A 31 5.99 -0.16 16.42
N ASP A 32 5.48 0.84 17.14
CA ASP A 32 4.14 0.79 17.71
C ASP A 32 3.09 1.19 16.67
N GLU A 33 1.95 0.53 16.71
CA GLU A 33 0.81 0.82 15.85
C GLU A 33 -0.29 1.51 16.66
N VAL A 34 -0.77 2.65 16.16
CA VAL A 34 -2.00 3.27 16.66
C VAL A 34 -3.01 3.28 15.52
N ARG A 35 -4.12 2.57 15.71
CA ARG A 35 -5.21 2.52 14.74
C ARG A 35 -6.32 3.50 15.11
N ILE A 36 -6.68 4.36 14.17
CA ILE A 36 -7.81 5.29 14.28
C ILE A 36 -8.93 4.81 13.35
N PRO A 37 -10.14 4.49 13.87
CA PRO A 37 -11.30 4.26 13.03
C PRO A 37 -11.59 5.49 12.16
N LEU A 38 -11.58 5.30 10.85
CA LEU A 38 -11.85 6.34 9.86
C LEU A 38 -13.35 6.46 9.56
N TYR A 39 -13.73 7.54 8.88
CA TYR A 39 -15.11 7.82 8.45
C TYR A 39 -16.10 7.98 9.62
N THR A 40 -15.59 8.30 10.81
CA THR A 40 -16.35 8.77 11.97
C THR A 40 -16.26 10.29 12.09
N PRO A 41 -17.23 10.98 12.73
CA PRO A 41 -17.15 12.42 12.97
C PRO A 41 -15.89 12.85 13.74
N GLU A 42 -15.34 11.97 14.59
CA GLU A 42 -14.19 12.26 15.46
C GLU A 42 -12.84 11.97 14.80
N SER A 43 -12.81 11.18 13.72
CA SER A 43 -11.59 10.65 13.11
C SER A 43 -10.54 11.74 12.79
N THR A 44 -10.96 12.84 12.18
CA THR A 44 -10.06 13.95 11.83
C THR A 44 -9.48 14.63 13.08
N ALA A 45 -10.29 14.81 14.13
CA ALA A 45 -9.83 15.42 15.37
C ALA A 45 -8.81 14.51 16.08
N GLN A 46 -9.06 13.20 16.12
CA GLN A 46 -8.13 12.21 16.67
C GLN A 46 -6.81 12.19 15.90
N ILE A 47 -6.84 12.22 14.56
CA ILE A 47 -5.63 12.26 13.73
C ILE A 47 -4.81 13.54 14.03
N ARG A 48 -5.47 14.69 14.17
CA ARG A 48 -4.80 15.96 14.47
C ARG A 48 -4.16 16.02 15.86
N GLN A 49 -4.51 15.13 16.79
CA GLN A 49 -3.79 15.01 18.07
C GLN A 49 -2.35 14.53 17.85
N TYR A 50 -2.11 13.71 16.82
CA TYR A 50 -0.77 13.20 16.48
C TYR A 50 0.00 14.11 15.52
N CYS A 51 -0.70 14.87 14.67
CA CYS A 51 -0.09 15.80 13.73
C CYS A 51 -0.98 17.05 13.58
N PRO A 52 -0.85 18.04 14.48
CA PRO A 52 -1.69 19.25 14.47
C PRO A 52 -1.60 20.03 13.16
N ASP A 53 -0.39 20.22 12.65
CA ASP A 53 -0.07 20.96 11.42
C ASP A 53 -0.26 20.11 10.14
N GLY A 54 -0.69 18.86 10.29
CA GLY A 54 -0.89 17.93 9.17
C GLY A 54 -2.20 18.14 8.40
N ASN A 55 -2.39 17.33 7.37
CA ASN A 55 -3.58 17.36 6.52
C ASN A 55 -4.81 16.65 7.12
N GLY A 56 -4.72 16.13 8.35
CA GLY A 56 -5.79 15.40 9.02
C GLY A 56 -6.06 14.00 8.45
N LYS A 57 -5.07 13.41 7.76
CA LYS A 57 -5.16 12.05 7.17
C LYS A 57 -4.06 11.15 7.69
N VAL A 58 -4.29 9.85 7.59
CA VAL A 58 -3.32 8.77 7.81
C VAL A 58 -2.78 8.25 6.46
N PRO A 59 -1.58 7.64 6.41
CA PRO A 59 -0.67 7.34 7.52
C PRO A 59 0.11 8.55 8.04
N ILE A 60 0.52 8.45 9.31
CA ILE A 60 1.49 9.36 9.95
C ILE A 60 2.54 8.50 10.65
N LEU A 61 3.82 8.76 10.37
CA LEU A 61 4.91 8.20 11.15
C LEU A 61 5.37 9.24 12.18
N ILE A 62 5.34 8.86 13.45
CA ILE A 62 5.97 9.61 14.53
C ILE A 62 7.35 9.01 14.76
N HIS A 63 8.37 9.87 14.73
CA HIS A 63 9.74 9.52 15.07
C HIS A 63 10.37 10.67 15.85
N GLU A 64 10.73 10.41 17.11
CA GLU A 64 11.14 11.43 18.08
C GLU A 64 10.05 12.52 18.21
N SER A 65 10.39 13.78 17.96
CA SER A 65 9.48 14.92 18.02
C SER A 65 8.85 15.28 16.66
N ARG A 66 8.97 14.42 15.64
CA ARG A 66 8.51 14.71 14.28
C ARG A 66 7.31 13.84 13.92
N ALA A 67 6.33 14.46 13.27
CA ALA A 67 5.23 13.78 12.61
C ALA A 67 5.40 13.92 11.09
N ILE A 68 5.59 12.81 10.39
CA ILE A 68 5.74 12.74 8.94
C ILE A 68 4.45 12.13 8.38
N TRP A 69 3.64 12.93 7.69
CA TRP A 69 2.44 12.46 6.98
C TRP A 69 2.74 12.30 5.49
N ASP A 70 1.90 11.51 4.81
CA ASP A 70 2.07 11.04 3.43
C ASP A 70 2.98 9.81 3.29
N SER A 71 2.45 8.73 2.70
CA SER A 71 3.20 7.47 2.55
C SER A 71 4.52 7.62 1.79
N MET A 72 4.59 8.48 0.77
CA MET A 72 5.83 8.67 0.01
C MET A 72 6.86 9.46 0.81
N ALA A 73 6.43 10.48 1.56
CA ALA A 73 7.30 11.22 2.45
C ALA A 73 7.84 10.32 3.58
N ILE A 74 6.99 9.46 4.15
CA ILE A 74 7.39 8.46 5.15
C ILE A 74 8.47 7.52 4.57
N PHE A 75 8.29 7.05 3.34
CA PHE A 75 9.25 6.16 2.69
C PHE A 75 10.63 6.81 2.47
N GLU A 76 10.67 8.02 1.92
CA GLU A 76 11.96 8.70 1.71
C GLU A 76 12.61 9.08 3.04
N TYR A 77 11.82 9.48 4.05
CA TYR A 77 12.32 9.71 5.40
C TYR A 77 12.98 8.46 6.00
N LEU A 78 12.32 7.31 5.91
CA LEU A 78 12.87 6.03 6.38
C LEU A 78 14.10 5.60 5.58
N ALA A 79 14.13 5.89 4.27
CA ALA A 79 15.29 5.61 3.43
C ALA A 79 16.51 6.47 3.77
N GLU A 80 16.30 7.73 4.18
CA GLU A 80 17.35 8.61 4.69
C GLU A 80 17.83 8.21 6.09
N MET A 81 16.90 7.81 6.97
CA MET A 81 17.22 7.44 8.35
C MET A 81 17.87 6.06 8.48
N TYR A 82 17.51 5.11 7.61
CA TYR A 82 17.97 3.72 7.64
C TYR A 82 18.52 3.29 6.26
N PRO A 83 19.56 3.97 5.74
CA PRO A 83 20.05 3.73 4.38
C PRO A 83 20.60 2.32 4.17
N GLU A 84 21.06 1.66 5.24
CA GLU A 84 21.57 0.29 5.22
C GLU A 84 20.51 -0.75 4.85
N ARG A 85 19.21 -0.44 5.01
CA ARG A 85 18.10 -1.35 4.70
C ARG A 85 17.79 -1.47 3.21
N SER A 86 18.44 -0.69 2.35
CA SER A 86 18.30 -0.77 0.88
C SER A 86 16.85 -0.67 0.40
N TRP A 87 16.12 0.34 0.88
CA TRP A 87 14.70 0.61 0.59
C TRP A 87 14.37 0.68 -0.91
N TRP A 88 15.31 1.26 -1.65
CA TRP A 88 15.32 1.36 -3.10
C TRP A 88 16.48 0.50 -3.62
N THR A 89 16.18 -0.57 -4.34
CA THR A 89 17.20 -1.51 -4.83
C THR A 89 17.57 -1.25 -6.29
N GLY A 90 18.66 -1.86 -6.74
CA GLY A 90 19.17 -1.73 -8.10
C GLY A 90 20.11 -0.54 -8.30
N ASP A 91 20.56 -0.38 -9.54
CA ASP A 91 21.41 0.72 -9.96
C ASP A 91 20.65 2.06 -9.96
N ARG A 92 21.33 3.15 -10.38
CA ARG A 92 20.69 4.47 -10.46
C ARG A 92 19.44 4.46 -11.35
N SER A 93 19.42 3.65 -12.41
CA SER A 93 18.28 3.56 -13.33
C SER A 93 17.11 2.83 -12.68
N GLY A 94 17.36 1.68 -12.04
CA GLY A 94 16.34 0.90 -11.33
C GLY A 94 15.66 1.74 -10.24
N ARG A 95 16.45 2.44 -9.42
CA ARG A 95 15.91 3.34 -8.38
C ARG A 95 15.10 4.51 -8.93
N ALA A 96 15.46 5.04 -10.10
CA ALA A 96 14.71 6.10 -10.75
C ALA A 96 13.35 5.60 -11.27
N ILE A 97 13.32 4.41 -11.89
CA ILE A 97 12.08 3.79 -12.33
C ILE A 97 11.18 3.43 -11.15
N ALA A 98 11.74 2.83 -10.08
CA ALA A 98 10.99 2.52 -8.86
C ALA A 98 10.28 3.75 -8.29
N ARG A 99 10.97 4.90 -8.22
CA ARG A 99 10.36 6.17 -7.79
C ARG A 99 9.29 6.67 -8.75
N SER A 100 9.53 6.57 -10.06
CA SER A 100 8.57 7.00 -11.08
C SER A 100 7.23 6.26 -10.96
N ILE A 101 7.27 4.94 -10.82
CA ILE A 101 6.04 4.13 -10.72
C ILE A 101 5.33 4.34 -9.38
N CYS A 102 6.09 4.57 -8.30
CA CYS A 102 5.53 4.94 -7.00
C CYS A 102 4.81 6.29 -7.07
N ALA A 103 5.42 7.29 -7.72
CA ALA A 103 4.81 8.60 -7.91
C ALA A 103 3.54 8.51 -8.77
N GLU A 104 3.59 7.76 -9.87
CA GLU A 104 2.43 7.48 -10.72
C GLU A 104 1.28 6.83 -9.93
N MET A 105 1.57 5.81 -9.10
CA MET A 105 0.57 5.18 -8.23
C MET A 105 0.07 6.09 -7.11
N HIS A 106 0.91 7.01 -6.64
CA HIS A 106 0.55 7.97 -5.61
C HIS A 106 -0.43 9.03 -6.14
N SER A 107 -0.17 9.60 -7.32
CA SER A 107 -0.93 10.70 -7.89
C SER A 107 -1.89 10.33 -9.03
N GLY A 108 -2.04 9.05 -9.35
CA GLY A 108 -2.84 8.57 -10.48
C GLY A 108 -3.80 7.43 -10.13
N PHE A 109 -4.26 6.75 -11.20
CA PHE A 109 -5.19 5.61 -11.18
C PHE A 109 -6.51 5.89 -10.44
N PHE A 110 -7.10 7.06 -10.71
CA PHE A 110 -8.29 7.51 -9.99
C PHE A 110 -9.51 6.63 -10.26
N ALA A 111 -9.70 6.13 -11.50
CA ALA A 111 -10.83 5.29 -11.83
C ALA A 111 -10.75 3.98 -11.04
N LEU A 112 -9.60 3.30 -11.08
CA LEU A 112 -9.33 2.12 -10.27
C LEU A 112 -9.56 2.39 -8.78
N ARG A 113 -8.98 3.45 -8.23
CA ARG A 113 -9.00 3.72 -6.79
C ARG A 113 -10.39 4.06 -6.26
N ASN A 114 -11.23 4.68 -7.09
CA ASN A 114 -12.58 5.09 -6.72
C ASN A 114 -13.59 3.96 -6.89
N GLN A 115 -13.45 3.13 -7.92
CA GLN A 115 -14.42 2.08 -8.26
C GLN A 115 -14.04 0.73 -7.64
N LEU A 116 -12.75 0.40 -7.59
CA LEU A 116 -12.23 -0.79 -6.94
C LEU A 116 -11.57 -0.40 -5.61
N ALA A 117 -12.39 -0.08 -4.61
CA ALA A 117 -11.91 0.27 -3.29
C ALA A 117 -11.23 -0.92 -2.60
N MET A 118 -10.24 -0.68 -1.74
CA MET A 118 -9.67 -1.79 -0.97
C MET A 118 -10.69 -2.24 0.08
N ASN A 119 -11.05 -3.52 0.04
CA ASN A 119 -11.87 -4.18 1.04
C ASN A 119 -11.32 -5.60 1.24
N CYS A 120 -10.52 -5.78 2.29
CA CYS A 120 -9.81 -7.04 2.55
C CYS A 120 -10.76 -8.23 2.81
N ARG A 121 -11.96 -7.96 3.34
CA ARG A 121 -13.03 -8.93 3.59
C ARG A 121 -13.90 -9.19 2.36
N GLY A 122 -13.87 -8.30 1.37
CA GLY A 122 -14.70 -8.38 0.19
C GLY A 122 -14.26 -9.46 -0.79
N HIS A 123 -15.24 -10.09 -1.44
CA HIS A 123 -15.04 -10.89 -2.63
C HIS A 123 -16.23 -10.65 -3.57
N PHE A 124 -15.99 -9.93 -4.66
CA PHE A 124 -17.00 -9.45 -5.60
C PHE A 124 -16.72 -10.02 -7.00
N PRO A 125 -16.92 -11.33 -7.20
CA PRO A 125 -16.77 -11.92 -8.53
C PRO A 125 -17.82 -11.31 -9.48
N ASN A 126 -17.44 -11.09 -10.73
CA ASN A 126 -18.29 -10.48 -11.77
C ASN A 126 -18.61 -8.99 -11.56
N TYR A 127 -17.81 -8.26 -10.77
CA TYR A 127 -17.94 -6.80 -10.69
C TYR A 127 -17.72 -6.16 -12.05
N GLU A 128 -18.60 -5.24 -12.44
CA GLU A 128 -18.52 -4.57 -13.75
C GLU A 128 -17.29 -3.66 -13.81
N ILE A 129 -16.39 -3.94 -14.75
CA ILE A 129 -15.20 -3.12 -15.00
C ILE A 129 -15.51 -2.12 -16.10
N THR A 130 -15.55 -0.84 -15.73
CA THR A 130 -15.71 0.25 -16.70
C THR A 130 -14.46 0.40 -17.58
N PRO A 131 -14.58 0.96 -18.79
CA PRO A 131 -13.44 1.18 -19.68
C PRO A 131 -12.29 1.98 -19.04
N GLU A 132 -12.62 2.96 -18.20
CA GLU A 132 -11.63 3.79 -17.49
C GLU A 132 -10.87 2.97 -16.43
N VAL A 133 -11.56 2.07 -15.71
CA VAL A 133 -10.91 1.15 -14.77
C VAL A 133 -10.04 0.15 -15.53
N GLN A 134 -10.51 -0.37 -16.67
CA GLN A 134 -9.72 -1.27 -17.50
C GLN A 134 -8.43 -0.61 -17.99
N GLN A 135 -8.49 0.67 -18.40
CA GLN A 135 -7.30 1.43 -18.80
C GLN A 135 -6.27 1.54 -17.66
N ASP A 136 -6.73 1.80 -16.43
CA ASP A 136 -5.86 1.83 -15.26
C ASP A 136 -5.24 0.44 -14.99
N ILE A 137 -6.02 -0.65 -15.09
CA ILE A 137 -5.53 -2.03 -14.95
C ILE A 137 -4.46 -2.36 -16.00
N ASP A 138 -4.72 -2.02 -17.26
CA ASP A 138 -3.79 -2.27 -18.37
C ASP A 138 -2.47 -1.51 -18.17
N ARG A 139 -2.54 -0.27 -17.69
CA ARG A 139 -1.35 0.53 -17.38
C ARG A 139 -0.55 -0.09 -16.23
N ILE A 140 -1.21 -0.51 -15.15
CA ILE A 140 -0.56 -1.12 -13.98
C ILE A 140 0.12 -2.43 -14.36
N THR A 141 -0.58 -3.32 -15.05
CA THR A 141 -0.02 -4.61 -15.47
C THR A 141 1.14 -4.44 -16.45
N THR A 142 1.09 -3.42 -17.31
CA THR A 142 2.23 -3.03 -18.16
C THR A 142 3.43 -2.60 -17.33
N VAL A 143 3.23 -1.78 -16.30
CA VAL A 143 4.31 -1.38 -15.37
C VAL A 143 4.91 -2.59 -14.67
N TRP A 144 4.07 -3.48 -14.13
CA TRP A 144 4.52 -4.65 -13.39
C TRP A 144 5.33 -5.60 -14.26
N LYS A 145 4.83 -5.93 -15.46
CA LYS A 145 5.56 -6.74 -16.44
C LYS A 145 6.91 -6.14 -16.77
N HIS A 146 6.94 -4.85 -17.13
CA HIS A 146 8.19 -4.18 -17.47
C HIS A 146 9.22 -4.27 -16.33
N CYS A 147 8.78 -4.03 -15.09
CA CYS A 147 9.68 -4.09 -13.94
C CYS A 147 10.15 -5.52 -13.68
N ARG A 148 9.25 -6.51 -13.71
CA ARG A 148 9.57 -7.92 -13.51
C ARG A 148 10.53 -8.47 -14.57
N GLU A 149 10.33 -8.12 -15.83
CA GLU A 149 11.19 -8.55 -16.93
C GLU A 149 12.58 -7.91 -16.87
N LYS A 150 12.66 -6.61 -16.55
CA LYS A 150 13.91 -5.86 -16.63
C LYS A 150 14.73 -5.88 -15.33
N TYR A 151 14.07 -5.88 -14.18
CA TYR A 151 14.68 -5.72 -12.87
C TYR A 151 14.29 -6.84 -11.88
N GLY A 152 13.37 -7.73 -12.25
CA GLY A 152 12.80 -8.75 -11.36
C GLY A 152 13.67 -10.00 -11.14
N THR A 153 14.86 -10.09 -11.75
CA THR A 153 15.73 -11.25 -11.57
C THR A 153 16.12 -11.42 -10.10
N GLY A 154 16.04 -12.66 -9.59
CA GLY A 154 16.47 -12.99 -8.23
C GLY A 154 15.37 -12.98 -7.15
N GLY A 155 14.10 -12.81 -7.54
CA GLY A 155 12.98 -13.06 -6.64
C GLY A 155 11.60 -12.73 -7.22
N GLY A 156 10.57 -12.76 -6.37
CA GLY A 156 9.17 -12.63 -6.76
C GLY A 156 8.63 -11.20 -6.80
N PHE A 157 9.45 -10.18 -6.57
CA PHE A 157 9.02 -8.79 -6.43
C PHE A 157 9.39 -7.94 -7.65
N LEU A 158 8.84 -6.73 -7.76
CA LEU A 158 8.99 -5.86 -8.95
C LEU A 158 10.47 -5.62 -9.33
N PHE A 159 11.35 -5.57 -8.33
CA PHE A 159 12.80 -5.39 -8.50
C PHE A 159 13.59 -6.57 -7.89
N GLY A 160 13.03 -7.78 -8.01
CA GLY A 160 13.59 -9.06 -7.56
C GLY A 160 13.35 -9.29 -6.08
N ARG A 161 13.90 -8.44 -5.22
CA ARG A 161 13.61 -8.42 -3.77
C ARG A 161 12.56 -7.36 -3.43
N PHE A 162 11.96 -7.46 -2.24
CA PHE A 162 10.99 -6.48 -1.77
C PHE A 162 11.60 -5.07 -1.66
N THR A 163 10.86 -4.08 -2.14
CA THR A 163 11.18 -2.65 -2.15
C THR A 163 9.97 -1.80 -1.77
N ILE A 164 10.16 -0.49 -1.66
CA ILE A 164 9.04 0.47 -1.52
C ILE A 164 8.02 0.33 -2.66
N ALA A 165 8.44 0.00 -3.88
CA ALA A 165 7.50 -0.15 -4.99
C ALA A 165 6.47 -1.26 -4.72
N ASP A 166 6.93 -2.37 -4.15
CA ASP A 166 6.06 -3.49 -3.77
C ASP A 166 5.08 -3.06 -2.66
N ALA A 167 5.55 -2.30 -1.68
CA ALA A 167 4.69 -1.74 -0.63
C ALA A 167 3.61 -0.77 -1.19
N VAL A 168 3.96 0.05 -2.18
CA VAL A 168 3.03 1.00 -2.84
C VAL A 168 1.95 0.28 -3.65
N TYR A 169 2.31 -0.83 -4.31
CA TYR A 169 1.40 -1.62 -5.14
C TYR A 169 0.68 -2.76 -4.41
N ALA A 170 1.07 -3.12 -3.18
CA ALA A 170 0.37 -4.15 -2.40
C ALA A 170 -1.15 -3.90 -2.23
N PRO A 171 -1.63 -2.65 -2.01
CA PRO A 171 -3.07 -2.40 -1.99
C PRO A 171 -3.76 -2.60 -3.35
N VAL A 172 -3.02 -2.57 -4.46
CA VAL A 172 -3.57 -2.88 -5.79
C VAL A 172 -3.74 -4.38 -5.96
N VAL A 173 -2.77 -5.17 -5.50
CA VAL A 173 -2.89 -6.64 -5.44
C VAL A 173 -4.16 -7.06 -4.67
N LEU A 174 -4.44 -6.41 -3.53
CA LEU A 174 -5.67 -6.65 -2.79
C LEU A 174 -6.93 -6.31 -3.58
N ARG A 175 -6.97 -5.16 -4.28
CA ARG A 175 -8.09 -4.81 -5.15
C ARG A 175 -8.31 -5.89 -6.22
N PHE A 176 -7.26 -6.28 -6.92
CA PHE A 176 -7.36 -7.29 -7.97
C PHE A 176 -7.90 -8.62 -7.44
N ARG A 177 -7.48 -9.03 -6.23
CA ARG A 177 -8.04 -10.21 -5.55
C ARG A 177 -9.51 -10.04 -5.16
N THR A 178 -9.87 -8.92 -4.55
CA THR A 178 -11.23 -8.63 -4.08
C THR A 178 -12.24 -8.63 -5.24
N TYR A 179 -11.87 -8.10 -6.40
CA TYR A 179 -12.75 -7.96 -7.56
C TYR A 179 -12.49 -8.98 -8.69
N ASP A 180 -11.72 -10.05 -8.41
CA ASP A 180 -11.40 -11.12 -9.36
C ASP A 180 -10.90 -10.64 -10.74
N VAL A 181 -10.05 -9.61 -10.73
CA VAL A 181 -9.42 -9.06 -11.94
C VAL A 181 -8.53 -10.12 -12.57
N LYS A 182 -8.74 -10.41 -13.85
CA LYS A 182 -7.96 -11.42 -14.58
C LYS A 182 -6.59 -10.85 -14.94
N LEU A 183 -5.54 -11.55 -14.51
CA LEU A 183 -4.15 -11.18 -14.72
C LEU A 183 -3.45 -12.16 -15.66
N ASP A 184 -2.48 -11.66 -16.41
CA ASP A 184 -1.52 -12.53 -17.09
C ASP A 184 -0.59 -13.24 -16.08
N PRO A 185 0.09 -14.32 -16.48
CA PRO A 185 0.91 -15.12 -15.57
C PRO A 185 1.98 -14.32 -14.80
N ILE A 186 2.62 -13.33 -15.42
CA ILE A 186 3.68 -12.54 -14.77
C ILE A 186 3.08 -11.67 -13.65
N CYS A 187 1.95 -11.03 -13.93
CA CYS A 187 1.23 -10.22 -12.94
C CYS A 187 0.60 -11.08 -11.84
N GLN A 188 0.14 -12.28 -12.19
CA GLN A 188 -0.39 -13.26 -11.23
C GLN A 188 0.70 -13.73 -10.27
N ASP A 189 1.86 -14.15 -10.77
CA ASP A 189 3.01 -14.58 -9.95
C ASP A 189 3.48 -13.48 -8.98
N TYR A 190 3.50 -12.22 -9.44
CA TYR A 190 3.81 -11.08 -8.58
C TYR A 190 2.76 -10.88 -7.48
N SER A 191 1.48 -10.94 -7.85
CA SER A 191 0.37 -10.80 -6.90
C SER A 191 0.41 -11.89 -5.84
N GLU A 192 0.69 -13.13 -6.23
CA GLU A 192 0.87 -14.26 -5.31
C GLU A 192 2.07 -14.06 -4.38
N ALA A 193 3.21 -13.57 -4.90
CA ALA A 193 4.38 -13.27 -4.06
C ALA A 193 4.09 -12.22 -2.98
N ILE A 194 3.32 -11.17 -3.30
CA ILE A 194 2.88 -10.16 -2.32
C ILE A 194 1.93 -10.77 -1.29
N LEU A 195 0.94 -11.54 -1.73
CA LEU A 195 -0.03 -12.18 -0.85
C LEU A 195 0.62 -13.21 0.07
N ALA A 196 1.68 -13.90 -0.37
CA ALA A 196 2.40 -14.88 0.43
C ALA A 196 3.27 -14.27 1.55
N LEU A 197 3.45 -12.95 1.59
CA LEU A 197 4.23 -12.31 2.66
C LEU A 197 3.58 -12.55 4.03
N PRO A 198 4.33 -13.00 5.06
CA PRO A 198 3.79 -13.17 6.41
C PRO A 198 3.16 -11.90 6.98
N ALA A 199 3.79 -10.74 6.74
CA ALA A 199 3.22 -9.45 7.13
C ALA A 199 1.91 -9.14 6.40
N MET A 200 1.76 -9.56 5.14
CA MET A 200 0.52 -9.36 4.40
C MET A 200 -0.61 -10.22 4.99
N GLN A 201 -0.32 -11.44 5.40
CA GLN A 201 -1.26 -12.30 6.12
C GLN A 201 -1.65 -11.69 7.47
N GLU A 202 -0.68 -11.19 8.25
CA GLU A 202 -0.95 -10.49 9.51
C GLU A 202 -1.88 -9.27 9.34
N TRP A 203 -1.68 -8.50 8.25
CA TRP A 203 -2.57 -7.39 7.91
C TRP A 203 -3.99 -7.87 7.62
N LEU A 204 -4.13 -8.94 6.83
CA LEU A 204 -5.42 -9.51 6.44
C LEU A 204 -6.19 -10.07 7.64
N ASP A 205 -5.52 -10.82 8.52
CA ASP A 205 -6.13 -11.37 9.72
C ASP A 205 -6.67 -10.25 10.62
N SER A 206 -5.87 -9.19 10.80
CA SER A 206 -6.27 -8.01 11.56
C SER A 206 -7.44 -7.28 10.90
N ALA A 207 -7.43 -7.16 9.57
CA ALA A 207 -8.49 -6.50 8.79
C ALA A 207 -9.83 -7.26 8.85
N ILE A 208 -9.79 -8.59 8.84
CA ILE A 208 -10.98 -9.45 8.94
C ILE A 208 -11.63 -9.32 10.33
N ALA A 209 -10.82 -9.16 11.38
CA ALA A 209 -11.29 -8.98 12.75
C ALA A 209 -11.89 -7.60 13.05
N GLU A 210 -11.75 -6.61 12.15
CA GLU A 210 -12.32 -5.27 12.36
C GLU A 210 -13.86 -5.31 12.32
N PRO A 211 -14.56 -4.77 13.34
CA PRO A 211 -16.03 -4.78 13.38
C PRO A 211 -16.67 -3.71 12.50
N GLU A 212 -15.92 -2.68 12.10
CA GLU A 212 -16.47 -1.54 11.35
C GLU A 212 -16.92 -1.96 9.94
N ILE A 213 -18.08 -1.45 9.51
CA ILE A 213 -18.60 -1.59 8.14
C ILE A 213 -18.77 -0.18 7.60
N ILE A 214 -18.15 0.10 6.45
CA ILE A 214 -18.21 1.42 5.81
C ILE A 214 -18.91 1.22 4.47
N SER A 215 -20.21 1.55 4.42
CA SER A 215 -21.09 1.26 3.29
C SER A 215 -20.57 1.76 1.93
N ALA A 216 -19.77 2.83 1.91
CA ALA A 216 -19.15 3.34 0.68
C ALA A 216 -18.16 2.34 0.02
N PHE A 217 -17.68 1.34 0.74
CA PHE A 217 -16.70 0.35 0.28
C PHE A 217 -17.22 -1.10 0.30
N ASP A 218 -18.49 -1.26 0.67
CA ASP A 218 -19.21 -2.53 0.66
C ASP A 218 -20.32 -2.42 -0.38
N PRO A 219 -20.02 -2.66 -1.68
CA PRO A 219 -21.06 -2.68 -2.70
C PRO A 219 -22.13 -3.71 -2.30
N ALA A 220 -23.40 -3.36 -2.48
CA ALA A 220 -24.48 -4.30 -2.25
C ALA A 220 -24.29 -5.50 -3.21
N ASN A 221 -24.22 -6.71 -2.64
CA ASN A 221 -24.26 -7.95 -3.41
C ASN A 221 -25.58 -8.07 -4.19
#